data_AF-A0A7W2FWG2-F1
#
_entry.id   AF-A0A7W2FWG2-F1
#
_cell.length_a   1.000
_cell.length_b   1.000
_cell.length_c   1.000
_cell.angle_alpha   90.00
_cell.angle_beta   90.00
_cell.angle_gamma   90.00
#
_symmetry.space_group_name_H-M   'P 1'
#
loop_
_entity.id
_entity.type
_entity.pdbx_description
1 polymer ?
#
loop_
_entity_poly.entity_id
_entity_poly.type
_entity_poly.pdbx_seq_one_letter_code
_entity_poly.pdbx_strand_id
1 'polypeptide(L)'
;MNTVIVKYKGIHPGIVLNRLLDKMHISQRPFALMIGEYPQTLNAITKGRRKLNTALALKIEKQLELQEGTLALLQTYFDIEEEKRKASLSKTPNLLLLRKSLFWDTDINKIDWDKQYRAVIQRVFERGNDIEKNEVKRFYGKSKIDKVLALNKRQSYTIYRNQQTS
;
A
#
# COMPACT_ATOMS: atom_id res chain seq x y z
N MET A 1 9.61 -8.71 -20.28
CA MET A 1 9.60 -7.98 -18.99
C MET A 1 9.58 -9.00 -17.87
N ASN A 2 10.41 -8.81 -16.83
CA ASN A 2 10.53 -9.75 -15.72
C ASN A 2 9.21 -9.88 -14.94
N THR A 3 8.63 -11.07 -14.90
CA THR A 3 7.33 -11.34 -14.25
C THR A 3 7.35 -11.06 -12.75
N VAL A 4 8.51 -11.21 -12.10
CA VAL A 4 8.70 -10.93 -10.66
C VAL A 4 8.58 -9.42 -10.41
N ILE A 5 9.24 -8.60 -11.23
CA ILE A 5 9.18 -7.14 -11.10
C ILE A 5 7.74 -6.64 -11.27
N VAL A 6 7.05 -7.10 -12.32
CA VAL A 6 5.66 -6.66 -12.59
C VAL A 6 4.73 -7.05 -11.45
N LYS A 7 4.90 -8.25 -10.88
CA LYS A 7 4.01 -8.78 -9.85
C LYS A 7 4.24 -8.18 -8.46
N TYR A 8 5.48 -7.84 -8.12
CA TYR A 8 5.85 -7.47 -6.76
C TYR A 8 6.35 -6.04 -6.58
N LYS A 9 6.27 -5.21 -7.61
CA LYS A 9 6.66 -3.79 -7.57
C LYS A 9 6.12 -3.07 -6.32
N GLY A 10 7.02 -2.42 -5.57
CA GLY A 10 6.69 -1.68 -4.35
C GLY A 10 6.66 -2.53 -3.06
N ILE A 11 6.89 -3.84 -3.15
CA ILE A 11 7.08 -4.73 -2.00
C ILE A 11 8.57 -4.90 -1.73
N HIS A 12 8.95 -4.97 -0.45
CA HIS A 12 10.36 -5.16 -0.07
C HIS A 12 10.91 -6.46 -0.70
N PRO A 13 12.05 -6.41 -1.42
CA PRO A 13 12.58 -7.56 -2.16
C PRO A 13 12.91 -8.75 -1.26
N GLY A 14 13.28 -8.51 0.00
CA GLY A 14 13.48 -9.58 0.96
C GLY A 14 12.23 -10.41 1.27
N ILE A 15 11.03 -9.80 1.28
CA ILE A 15 9.77 -10.55 1.50
C ILE A 15 9.50 -11.46 0.29
N VAL A 16 9.76 -10.93 -0.91
CA VAL A 16 9.64 -11.70 -2.16
C VAL A 16 10.65 -12.84 -2.18
N LEU A 17 11.89 -12.58 -1.78
CA LEU A 17 12.94 -13.59 -1.66
C LEU A 17 12.54 -14.72 -0.70
N ASN A 18 12.00 -14.40 0.48
CA ASN A 18 11.54 -15.43 1.41
C ASN A 18 10.53 -16.37 0.74
N ARG A 19 9.55 -15.78 0.04
CA ARG A 19 8.54 -16.55 -0.68
C ARG A 19 9.12 -17.39 -1.82
N LEU A 20 10.15 -16.92 -2.50
CA LEU A 20 10.85 -17.67 -3.54
C LEU A 20 11.59 -18.87 -2.94
N LEU A 21 12.33 -18.67 -1.85
CA LEU A 21 13.02 -19.73 -1.12
C LEU A 21 12.03 -20.80 -0.62
N ASP A 22 10.92 -20.37 -0.01
CA ASP A 22 9.86 -21.26 0.46
C ASP A 22 9.28 -22.10 -0.69
N LYS A 23 9.02 -21.48 -1.84
CA LYS A 23 8.48 -22.15 -3.03
C LYS A 23 9.46 -23.16 -3.64
N MET A 24 10.76 -22.90 -3.52
CA MET A 24 11.82 -23.78 -4.01
C MET A 24 12.26 -24.81 -2.95
N HIS A 25 11.59 -24.84 -1.79
CA HIS A 25 11.97 -25.68 -0.64
C HIS A 25 13.43 -25.47 -0.18
N ILE A 26 13.95 -24.25 -0.37
CA ILE A 26 15.31 -23.88 0.03
C ILE A 26 15.27 -23.32 1.44
N SER A 27 16.01 -23.96 2.35
CA SER A 27 16.18 -23.45 3.69
C SER A 27 17.05 -22.18 3.71
N GLN A 28 16.57 -21.13 4.36
CA GLN A 28 17.23 -19.83 4.39
C GLN A 28 18.65 -19.87 4.96
N ARG A 29 18.87 -20.57 6.08
CA ARG A 29 20.17 -20.61 6.75
C ARG A 29 21.26 -21.26 5.87
N PRO A 30 21.05 -22.47 5.30
CA PRO A 30 21.97 -23.03 4.31
C PRO A 30 22.20 -22.12 3.11
N PHE A 31 21.13 -21.49 2.60
CA PHE A 31 21.25 -20.57 1.47
C PHE A 31 22.12 -19.34 1.77
N ALA A 32 21.99 -18.76 2.96
CA ALA A 32 22.85 -17.64 3.39
C ALA A 32 24.33 -18.03 3.37
N LEU A 33 24.66 -19.20 3.94
CA LEU A 33 26.02 -19.71 3.97
C LEU A 33 26.55 -19.99 2.56
N MET A 34 25.70 -20.51 1.66
CA MET A 34 26.04 -20.78 0.27
C MET A 34 26.44 -19.52 -0.50
N ILE A 35 25.78 -18.39 -0.26
CA ILE A 35 26.11 -17.10 -0.88
C ILE A 35 27.18 -16.31 -0.11
N GLY A 36 27.81 -16.92 0.90
CA GLY A 36 28.86 -16.30 1.71
C GLY A 36 28.38 -15.17 2.60
N GLU A 37 27.16 -15.27 3.13
CA GLU A 37 26.54 -14.29 4.03
C GLU A 37 26.10 -14.91 5.36
N TYR A 38 26.00 -14.08 6.39
CA TYR A 38 25.51 -14.53 7.68
C TYR A 38 23.99 -14.76 7.66
N PRO A 39 23.48 -15.86 8.24
CA PRO A 39 22.03 -16.13 8.32
C PRO A 39 21.22 -15.00 8.96
N GLN A 40 21.82 -14.28 9.91
CA GLN A 40 21.20 -13.12 10.57
C GLN A 40 20.97 -11.95 9.60
N THR A 41 21.93 -11.71 8.71
CA THR A 41 21.84 -10.70 7.64
C THR A 41 20.68 -11.04 6.71
N LEU A 42 20.66 -12.28 6.23
CA LEU A 42 19.60 -12.72 5.32
C LEU A 42 18.22 -12.69 6.00
N ASN A 43 18.13 -13.12 7.26
CA ASN A 43 16.89 -13.07 8.04
C ASN A 43 16.36 -11.63 8.19
N ALA A 44 17.22 -10.68 8.53
CA ALA A 44 16.84 -9.27 8.64
C ALA A 44 16.29 -8.72 7.32
N ILE A 45 16.89 -9.11 6.19
CA ILE A 45 16.44 -8.73 4.85
C ILE A 45 15.09 -9.38 4.53
N THR A 46 14.92 -10.69 4.77
CA THR A 46 13.66 -11.39 4.47
C THR A 46 12.48 -10.89 5.29
N LYS A 47 12.75 -10.38 6.50
CA LYS A 47 11.74 -9.75 7.35
C LYS A 47 11.50 -8.27 7.02
N GLY A 48 12.17 -7.73 5.99
CA GLY A 48 12.04 -6.32 5.58
C GLY A 48 12.63 -5.32 6.57
N ARG A 49 13.47 -5.78 7.52
CA ARG A 49 14.10 -4.92 8.53
C ARG A 49 15.41 -4.31 8.04
N ARG A 50 15.97 -4.82 6.94
CA ARG A 50 17.20 -4.35 6.31
C ARG A 50 17.02 -4.30 4.80
N LYS A 51 17.49 -3.21 4.18
CA LYS A 51 17.51 -3.09 2.71
C LYS A 51 18.45 -4.12 2.08
N LEU A 52 18.08 -4.58 0.90
CA LEU A 52 18.93 -5.42 0.07
C LEU A 52 19.90 -4.54 -0.73
N ASN A 53 21.21 -4.69 -0.51
CA ASN A 53 22.20 -3.97 -1.31
C ASN A 53 22.41 -4.68 -2.67
N THR A 54 22.96 -3.96 -3.64
CA THR A 54 23.18 -4.46 -5.01
C THR A 54 24.09 -5.69 -5.04
N ALA A 55 25.19 -5.68 -4.29
CA ALA A 55 26.15 -6.80 -4.28
C ALA A 55 25.49 -8.11 -3.83
N LEU A 56 24.68 -8.05 -2.77
CA LEU A 56 23.95 -9.20 -2.25
C LEU A 56 22.80 -9.60 -3.18
N ALA A 57 22.11 -8.64 -3.79
CA ALA A 57 21.10 -8.93 -4.82
C ALA A 57 21.69 -9.76 -5.96
N LEU A 58 22.85 -9.35 -6.50
CA LEU A 58 23.53 -10.06 -7.59
C LEU A 58 23.98 -11.48 -7.19
N LYS A 59 24.49 -11.66 -5.96
CA LYS A 59 24.84 -13.00 -5.44
C LYS A 59 23.61 -13.92 -5.38
N ILE A 60 22.50 -13.40 -4.86
CA ILE A 60 21.24 -14.15 -4.72
C ILE A 60 20.66 -14.48 -6.10
N GLU A 61 20.62 -13.50 -7.00
CA GLU A 61 20.10 -13.66 -8.36
C GLU A 61 20.87 -14.73 -9.12
N LYS A 62 22.21 -14.70 -9.04
CA LYS A 62 23.06 -15.74 -9.63
C LYS A 62 22.76 -17.13 -9.06
N GLN A 63 22.57 -17.23 -7.74
CA GLN A 63 22.35 -18.52 -7.08
C GLN A 63 20.95 -19.11 -7.32
N LEU A 64 19.96 -18.25 -7.57
CA LEU A 64 18.57 -18.63 -7.84
C LEU A 64 18.23 -18.60 -9.35
N GLU A 65 19.23 -18.46 -10.22
CA GLU A 65 19.08 -18.36 -11.68
C GLU A 65 18.06 -17.29 -12.10
N LEU A 66 18.02 -16.18 -11.35
CA LEU A 66 17.21 -15.03 -11.70
C LEU A 66 17.95 -14.16 -12.71
N GLN A 67 17.19 -13.45 -13.53
CA GLN A 67 17.75 -12.42 -14.38
C GLN A 67 18.49 -11.38 -13.52
N GLU A 68 19.70 -11.01 -13.94
CA GLU A 68 20.48 -9.96 -13.29
C GLU A 68 19.68 -8.67 -13.14
N GLY A 69 19.75 -8.06 -11.96
CA GLY A 69 19.08 -6.81 -11.61
C GLY A 69 17.62 -6.97 -11.16
N THR A 70 17.06 -8.19 -11.13
CA THR A 70 15.66 -8.42 -10.72
C THR A 70 15.34 -7.87 -9.33
N LEU A 71 16.10 -8.30 -8.33
CA LEU A 71 15.94 -7.92 -6.93
C LEU A 71 16.47 -6.52 -6.67
N ALA A 72 17.53 -6.10 -7.36
CA ALA A 72 18.05 -4.74 -7.27
C ALA A 72 17.02 -3.70 -7.74
N LEU A 73 16.40 -3.90 -8.91
CA LEU A 73 15.33 -3.04 -9.41
C LEU A 73 14.11 -3.07 -8.48
N LEU A 74 13.79 -4.22 -7.91
CA LEU A 74 12.72 -4.35 -6.94
C LEU A 74 12.99 -3.54 -5.65
N GLN A 75 14.24 -3.52 -5.16
CA GLN A 75 14.65 -2.63 -4.07
C GLN A 75 14.45 -1.16 -4.47
N THR A 76 14.87 -0.76 -5.68
CA THR A 76 14.67 0.61 -6.17
C THR A 76 13.20 1.00 -6.18
N TYR A 77 12.32 0.12 -6.68
CA TYR A 77 10.88 0.40 -6.66
C TYR A 77 10.31 0.47 -5.24
N PHE A 78 10.75 -0.40 -4.34
CA PHE A 78 10.35 -0.33 -2.94
C PHE A 78 10.77 1.00 -2.31
N ASP A 79 12.01 1.43 -2.53
CA ASP A 79 12.56 2.69 -2.02
C ASP A 79 11.76 3.90 -2.56
N ILE A 80 11.43 3.90 -3.85
CA ILE A 80 10.56 4.92 -4.46
C ILE A 80 9.19 4.99 -3.75
N GLU A 81 8.56 3.85 -3.48
CA GLU A 81 7.27 3.81 -2.80
C GLU A 81 7.37 4.20 -1.32
N GLU A 82 8.49 3.94 -0.67
CA GLU A 82 8.76 4.41 0.69
C GLU A 82 8.91 5.94 0.75
N GLU A 83 9.67 6.51 -0.17
CA GLU A 83 9.85 7.97 -0.26
C GLU A 83 8.55 8.70 -0.62
N LYS A 84 7.78 8.15 -1.56
CA LYS A 84 6.42 8.65 -1.84
C LYS A 84 5.54 8.63 -0.59
N ARG A 85 5.62 7.56 0.22
CA ARG A 85 4.85 7.44 1.46
C ARG A 85 5.28 8.49 2.50
N LYS A 86 6.58 8.73 2.66
CA LYS A 86 7.08 9.80 3.52
C LYS A 86 6.58 11.17 3.06
N ALA A 87 6.63 11.42 1.75
CA ALA A 87 6.12 12.64 1.14
C ALA A 87 4.58 12.76 1.17
N SER A 88 3.84 11.66 1.26
CA SER A 88 2.37 11.67 1.40
C SER A 88 1.92 11.79 2.85
N LEU A 89 2.71 11.30 3.81
CA LEU A 89 2.44 11.47 5.25
C LEU A 89 2.45 12.95 5.67
N SER A 90 3.16 13.82 4.95
CA SER A 90 3.10 15.28 5.16
C SER A 90 1.87 15.94 4.52
N LYS A 91 1.14 15.25 3.65
CA LYS A 91 -0.11 15.71 3.04
C LYS A 91 -1.29 15.16 3.83
N THR A 92 -1.51 15.73 5.01
CA THR A 92 -2.73 15.51 5.79
C THR A 92 -3.62 16.76 5.73
N PRO A 93 -4.95 16.62 5.74
CA PRO A 93 -5.82 17.75 6.01
C PRO A 93 -5.59 18.24 7.45
N ASN A 94 -6.11 19.42 7.75
CA ASN A 94 -6.08 19.92 9.11
C ASN A 94 -6.99 19.06 10.01
N LEU A 95 -6.39 18.12 10.73
CA LEU A 95 -7.11 17.17 11.58
C LEU A 95 -7.87 17.83 12.74
N LEU A 96 -7.48 19.05 13.14
CA LEU A 96 -8.22 19.82 14.14
C LEU A 96 -9.63 20.20 13.67
N LEU A 97 -9.84 20.26 12.35
CA LEU A 97 -11.13 20.56 11.73
C LEU A 97 -11.98 19.30 11.51
N LEU A 98 -11.46 18.10 11.79
CA LEU A 98 -12.14 16.82 11.58
C LEU A 98 -12.40 16.12 12.91
N ARG A 99 -13.68 15.91 13.27
CA ARG A 99 -13.99 15.19 14.51
C ARG A 99 -13.61 13.71 14.39
N LYS A 100 -12.91 13.21 15.42
CA LYS A 100 -12.50 11.80 15.52
C LYS A 100 -13.69 10.82 15.41
N SER A 101 -14.87 11.22 15.88
CA SER A 101 -16.09 10.39 15.80
C SER A 101 -16.55 10.07 14.37
N LEU A 102 -16.15 10.86 13.36
CA LEU A 102 -16.39 10.50 11.96
C LEU A 102 -15.66 9.20 11.57
N PHE A 103 -14.53 8.92 12.21
CA PHE A 103 -13.69 7.75 11.95
C PHE A 103 -13.68 6.81 13.16
N TRP A 104 -14.86 6.52 13.72
CA TRP A 104 -14.97 5.65 14.91
C TRP A 104 -14.39 4.23 14.70
N ASP A 105 -14.36 3.76 13.45
CA ASP A 105 -13.81 2.47 13.02
C ASP A 105 -12.33 2.53 12.62
N THR A 106 -11.70 3.71 12.57
CA THR A 106 -10.32 3.86 12.06
C THR A 106 -9.56 4.99 12.76
N ASP A 107 -8.35 4.71 13.23
CA ASP A 107 -7.46 5.75 13.77
C ASP A 107 -7.13 6.78 12.67
N ILE A 108 -7.61 8.01 12.87
CA ILE A 108 -7.45 9.13 11.92
C ILE A 108 -5.99 9.43 11.56
N ASN A 109 -5.05 9.11 12.46
CA ASN A 109 -3.62 9.33 12.23
C ASN A 109 -2.99 8.28 11.31
N LYS A 110 -3.69 7.15 11.08
CA LYS A 110 -3.23 6.04 10.22
C LYS A 110 -3.93 6.03 8.87
N ILE A 111 -4.82 6.98 8.61
CA ILE A 111 -5.51 7.12 7.33
C ILE A 111 -4.49 7.54 6.27
N ASP A 112 -4.42 6.76 5.19
CA ASP A 112 -3.70 7.16 3.99
C ASP A 112 -4.61 8.10 3.19
N TRP A 113 -4.48 9.40 3.45
CA TRP A 113 -5.35 10.42 2.87
C TRP A 113 -5.30 10.45 1.35
N ASP A 114 -4.24 9.98 0.69
CA ASP A 114 -4.22 9.93 -0.77
C ASP A 114 -4.87 8.66 -1.31
N LYS A 115 -4.57 7.48 -0.76
CA LYS A 115 -5.14 6.21 -1.24
C LYS A 115 -6.60 6.01 -0.86
N GLN A 116 -6.97 6.44 0.35
CA GLN A 116 -8.31 6.25 0.91
C GLN A 116 -9.24 7.44 0.65
N TYR A 117 -8.84 8.39 -0.21
CA TYR A 117 -9.58 9.62 -0.47
C TYR A 117 -11.07 9.42 -0.77
N ARG A 118 -11.44 8.36 -1.50
CA ARG A 118 -12.85 8.11 -1.85
C ARG A 118 -13.71 7.87 -0.62
N ALA A 119 -13.25 6.99 0.28
CA ALA A 119 -13.95 6.65 1.51
C ALA A 119 -14.03 7.85 2.46
N VAL A 120 -12.93 8.60 2.58
CA VAL A 120 -12.86 9.83 3.38
C VAL A 120 -13.87 10.87 2.86
N ILE A 121 -13.82 11.19 1.56
CA ILE A 121 -14.70 12.19 0.95
C ILE A 121 -16.17 11.78 1.14
N GLN A 122 -16.51 10.54 0.81
CA GLN A 122 -17.88 10.04 0.97
C GLN A 122 -18.36 10.18 2.42
N ARG A 123 -17.56 9.70 3.37
CA ARG A 123 -17.89 9.72 4.79
C ARG A 123 -18.10 11.14 5.33
N VAL A 124 -17.21 12.07 4.98
CA VAL A 124 -17.31 13.47 5.42
C VAL A 124 -18.49 14.18 4.77
N PHE A 125 -18.80 13.89 3.49
CA PHE A 125 -19.95 14.51 2.84
C PHE A 125 -21.29 13.92 3.30
N GLU A 126 -21.33 12.66 3.72
CA GLU A 126 -22.51 12.00 4.28
C GLU A 126 -22.80 12.39 5.74
N ARG A 127 -21.76 12.47 6.59
CA ARG A 127 -21.93 12.56 8.06
C ARG A 127 -21.26 13.79 8.70
N GLY A 128 -20.46 14.53 7.93
CA GLY A 128 -19.72 15.69 8.42
C GLY A 128 -20.52 17.00 8.37
N ASN A 129 -20.06 17.97 9.14
CA ASN A 129 -20.54 19.35 9.14
C ASN A 129 -19.86 20.18 8.03
N ASP A 130 -20.25 21.45 7.90
CA ASP A 130 -19.74 22.30 6.81
C ASP A 130 -18.25 22.65 6.95
N ILE A 131 -17.73 22.77 8.18
CA ILE A 131 -16.31 22.98 8.45
C ILE A 131 -15.49 21.78 7.93
N GLU A 132 -15.94 20.57 8.26
CA GLU A 132 -15.32 19.31 7.85
C GLU A 132 -15.35 19.16 6.32
N LYS A 133 -16.50 19.44 5.69
CA LYS A 133 -16.65 19.42 4.22
C LYS A 133 -15.75 20.43 3.52
N ASN A 134 -15.65 21.65 4.06
CA ASN A 134 -14.80 22.70 3.49
C ASN A 134 -13.32 22.35 3.59
N GLU A 135 -12.88 21.78 4.71
CA GLU A 135 -11.50 21.32 4.87
C GLU A 135 -11.16 20.21 3.86
N VAL A 136 -12.03 19.21 3.72
CA VAL A 136 -11.86 18.12 2.75
C VAL A 136 -11.86 18.65 1.31
N LYS A 137 -12.69 19.66 1.01
CA LYS A 137 -12.74 20.32 -0.30
C LYS A 137 -11.47 21.12 -0.59
N ARG A 138 -10.93 21.83 0.40
CA ARG A 138 -9.64 22.53 0.32
C ARG A 138 -8.50 21.54 0.07
N PHE A 139 -8.47 20.44 0.82
CA PHE A 139 -7.39 19.45 0.78
C PHE A 139 -7.36 18.65 -0.53
N TYR A 140 -8.50 18.12 -1.00
CA TYR A 140 -8.54 17.30 -2.23
C TYR A 140 -8.80 18.09 -3.51
N GLY A 141 -9.32 19.32 -3.39
CA GLY A 141 -9.74 20.13 -4.52
C GLY A 141 -11.09 19.70 -5.11
N LYS A 142 -11.83 20.68 -5.65
CA LYS A 142 -13.20 20.52 -6.15
C LYS A 142 -13.34 19.41 -7.20
N SER A 143 -12.39 19.31 -8.15
CA SER A 143 -12.42 18.29 -9.22
C SER A 143 -12.40 16.85 -8.67
N LYS A 144 -11.59 16.58 -7.63
CA LYS A 144 -11.50 15.24 -7.03
C LYS A 144 -12.76 14.90 -6.24
N ILE A 145 -13.34 15.88 -5.54
CA ILE A 145 -14.61 15.76 -4.81
C ILE A 145 -15.77 15.43 -5.76
N ASP A 146 -15.96 16.25 -6.79
CA ASP A 146 -17.10 16.12 -7.70
C ASP A 146 -17.09 14.76 -8.41
N LYS A 147 -15.90 14.26 -8.79
CA LYS A 147 -15.73 12.91 -9.36
C LYS A 147 -16.18 11.81 -8.40
N VAL A 148 -15.80 11.90 -7.12
CA VAL A 148 -16.17 10.87 -6.12
C VAL A 148 -17.66 10.90 -5.82
N LEU A 149 -18.23 12.09 -5.67
CA LEU A 149 -19.67 12.24 -5.39
C LEU A 149 -20.53 11.81 -6.58
N ALA A 150 -20.07 12.03 -7.81
CA ALA A 150 -20.76 11.55 -9.01
C ALA A 150 -20.80 10.01 -9.09
N LEU A 151 -19.72 9.33 -8.71
CA LEU A 151 -19.64 7.87 -8.70
C LEU A 151 -20.55 7.21 -7.65
N ASN A 152 -20.91 7.94 -6.59
CA ASN A 152 -21.77 7.45 -5.50
C ASN A 152 -23.26 7.72 -5.72
N LYS A 153 -23.67 8.30 -6.85
CA LYS A 153 -25.08 8.31 -7.28
C LYS A 153 -25.52 6.90 -7.71
N ARG A 154 -25.54 5.94 -6.80
CA ARG A 154 -26.28 4.69 -7.01
C ARG A 154 -27.77 4.92 -6.73
N GLN A 155 -28.60 4.39 -7.63
CA GLN A 155 -30.06 4.49 -7.64
C GLN A 155 -30.65 4.09 -6.28
N SER A 156 -31.63 4.86 -5.81
CA SER A 156 -32.51 4.45 -4.72
C SER A 156 -32.99 3.02 -4.96
N TYR A 157 -32.80 2.12 -3.99
CA TYR A 157 -33.40 0.79 -4.06
C TYR A 157 -34.91 0.97 -4.26
N THR A 158 -35.44 0.53 -5.40
CA THR A 158 -36.87 0.48 -5.63
C THR A 158 -37.44 -0.59 -4.68
N ILE A 159 -38.15 -0.16 -3.65
CA ILE A 159 -38.91 -1.09 -2.81
C ILE A 159 -40.06 -1.59 -3.69
N TYR A 160 -39.98 -2.82 -4.18
CA TYR A 160 -41.12 -3.48 -4.81
C TYR A 160 -42.22 -3.60 -3.75
N ARG A 161 -43.29 -2.83 -3.93
CA ARG A 161 -44.50 -2.89 -3.12
C ARG A 161 -45.20 -4.19 -3.51
N ASN A 162 -45.05 -5.26 -2.73
CA ASN A 162 -45.82 -6.49 -2.94
C ASN A 162 -47.31 -6.12 -2.91
N GLN A 163 -47.98 -6.29 -4.05
CA GLN A 163 -49.43 -6.20 -4.13
C GLN A 163 -50.00 -7.37 -3.34
N GLN A 164 -50.57 -7.08 -2.17
CA GLN A 164 -51.44 -8.00 -1.47
C GLN A 164 -52.66 -8.24 -2.38
N THR A 165 -52.69 -9.39 -3.03
CA THR A 165 -53.90 -9.91 -3.66
C THR A 165 -54.60 -10.76 -2.60
N SER A 166 -55.81 -10.32 -2.24
CA SER A 166 -56.78 -11.04 -1.41
C SER A 166 -57.49 -12.11 -2.21
#